data_AF-A0A319EDF6-F1
#
_entry.id   AF-A0A319EDF6-F1
#
_cell.length_a   1.000
_cell.length_b   1.000
_cell.length_c   1.000
_cell.angle_alpha   90.00
_cell.angle_beta   90.00
_cell.angle_gamma   90.00
#
_symmetry.space_group_name_H-M   'P 1'
#
loop_
_entity.id
_entity.type
_entity.pdbx_description
1 polymer ?
#
loop_
_entity_poly.entity_id
_entity_poly.type
_entity_poly.pdbx_seq_one_letter_code
_entity_poly.pdbx_strand_id
1 'polypeptide(L)'
;MQFKFKLAKILQPLLERLEGKLERRGNWRQAQILRLIQLNCEDPAESDIMLLALEYIRIGIKLRFYIQREVYLQAKHDILYEQLHVDPSSGNVSTWVTEMETYREERRSLLETIWNLEREMQRRMITMPDGILKRIFCAHQRRDNWYLSAWLRAECAKSGGCCGRKCGCCKKPRNNKRPDHRSHCTSACLCCEEVRGYTINIDNYENDPMITDIGVIGVDKISESYGTDWANAYILGIW
;
A
#
# COMPACT_ATOMS: atom_id res chain seq x y z
N MET A 1 -1.64 36.81 9.81
CA MET A 1 -1.29 35.37 9.86
C MET A 1 -1.50 34.78 11.26
N GLN A 2 -0.87 35.33 12.31
CA GLN A 2 -0.99 34.83 13.70
C GLN A 2 -2.40 34.78 14.30
N PHE A 3 -3.31 35.69 13.92
CA PHE A 3 -4.69 35.70 14.44
C PHE A 3 -5.50 34.47 13.99
N LYS A 4 -5.31 34.00 12.75
CA LYS A 4 -6.00 32.81 12.22
C LYS A 4 -5.59 31.54 13.01
N PHE A 5 -4.29 31.38 13.27
CA PHE A 5 -3.76 30.25 14.05
C PHE A 5 -4.26 30.26 15.51
N LYS A 6 -4.30 31.44 16.15
CA LYS A 6 -4.83 31.57 17.51
C LYS A 6 -6.33 31.23 17.57
N LEU A 7 -7.11 31.70 16.60
CA LEU A 7 -8.54 31.40 16.53
C LEU A 7 -8.81 29.92 16.25
N ALA A 8 -8.02 29.30 15.36
CA ALA A 8 -8.11 27.87 15.07
C ALA A 8 -7.88 27.01 16.32
N LYS A 9 -6.85 27.33 17.12
CA LYS A 9 -6.58 26.65 18.40
C LYS A 9 -7.73 26.79 19.40
N ILE A 10 -8.38 27.96 19.48
CA ILE A 10 -9.55 28.16 20.36
C ILE A 10 -10.74 27.32 19.90
N LEU A 11 -10.97 27.23 18.59
CA LEU A 11 -12.11 26.51 18.02
C LEU A 11 -11.88 25.00 17.88
N GLN A 12 -10.66 24.51 18.03
CA GLN A 12 -10.28 23.12 17.79
C GLN A 12 -11.18 22.09 18.52
N PRO A 13 -11.50 22.23 19.83
CA PRO A 13 -12.38 21.27 20.50
C PRO A 13 -13.80 21.21 19.89
N LEU A 14 -14.30 22.33 19.39
CA LEU A 14 -15.61 22.40 18.72
C LEU A 14 -15.55 21.75 17.34
N LEU A 15 -14.48 21.99 16.59
CA LEU A 15 -14.24 21.40 15.27
C LEU A 15 -14.07 19.88 15.36
N GLU A 16 -13.33 19.38 16.35
CA GLU A 16 -13.20 17.94 16.62
C GLU A 16 -14.53 17.29 17.03
N ARG A 17 -15.35 17.99 17.82
CA ARG A 17 -16.69 17.51 18.16
C ARG A 17 -17.60 17.44 16.93
N LEU A 18 -17.49 18.40 16.02
CA LEU A 18 -18.22 18.42 14.75
C LEU A 18 -17.75 17.30 13.82
N GLU A 19 -16.44 17.11 13.68
CA GLU A 19 -15.79 16.02 12.95
C GLU A 19 -16.37 14.67 13.41
N GLY A 20 -16.34 14.39 14.72
CA GLY A 20 -16.87 13.13 15.26
C GLY A 20 -18.39 12.97 15.04
N LYS A 21 -19.16 14.07 15.01
CA LYS A 21 -20.60 14.00 14.65
C LYS A 21 -20.80 13.65 13.18
N LEU A 22 -19.98 14.21 12.28
CA LEU A 22 -20.03 13.92 10.85
C LEU A 22 -19.68 12.46 10.60
N GLU A 23 -18.62 11.94 11.21
CA GLU A 23 -18.24 10.53 11.08
C GLU A 23 -19.33 9.57 11.57
N ARG A 24 -19.88 9.81 12.77
CA ARG A 24 -20.96 8.96 13.32
C ARG A 24 -22.22 8.95 12.46
N ARG A 25 -22.44 9.98 11.63
CA ARG A 25 -23.56 10.06 10.69
C ARG A 25 -23.25 9.46 9.31
N GLY A 26 -22.04 8.95 9.09
CA GLY A 26 -21.59 8.47 7.78
C GLY A 26 -21.16 9.57 6.83
N ASN A 27 -21.12 10.84 7.28
CA ASN A 27 -20.69 11.99 6.47
C ASN A 27 -19.16 12.09 6.42
N TRP A 28 -18.48 10.99 6.09
CA TRP A 28 -17.03 10.87 6.16
C TRP A 28 -16.30 11.92 5.33
N ARG A 29 -16.77 12.20 4.09
CA ARG A 29 -16.14 13.19 3.21
C ARG A 29 -16.17 14.60 3.82
N GLN A 30 -17.27 14.97 4.48
CA GLN A 30 -17.39 16.26 5.16
C GLN A 30 -16.46 16.30 6.38
N ALA A 31 -16.34 15.21 7.14
CA ALA A 31 -15.38 15.11 8.24
C ALA A 31 -13.94 15.26 7.75
N GLN A 32 -13.59 14.62 6.63
CA GLN A 32 -12.25 14.71 6.05
C GLN A 32 -11.93 16.14 5.56
N ILE A 33 -12.86 16.79 4.86
CA ILE A 33 -12.73 18.21 4.47
C ILE A 33 -12.53 19.10 5.69
N LEU A 34 -13.27 18.86 6.78
CA LEU A 34 -13.11 19.63 8.02
C LEU A 34 -11.71 19.46 8.62
N ARG A 35 -11.15 18.25 8.61
CA ARG A 35 -9.76 18.02 9.08
C ARG A 35 -8.74 18.77 8.23
N LEU A 36 -8.93 18.81 6.92
CA LEU A 36 -8.02 19.52 6.01
C LEU A 36 -8.08 21.03 6.20
N ILE A 37 -9.26 21.57 6.44
CA ILE A 37 -9.42 22.98 6.80
C ILE A 37 -8.67 23.27 8.11
N GLN A 38 -8.79 22.38 9.10
CA GLN A 38 -8.05 22.53 10.36
C GLN A 38 -6.53 22.45 10.14
N LEU A 39 -6.04 21.50 9.35
CA LEU A 39 -4.62 21.34 8.99
C LEU A 39 -4.06 22.62 8.34
N ASN A 40 -4.78 23.20 7.38
CA ASN A 40 -4.40 24.46 6.73
C ASN A 40 -4.45 25.68 7.68
N CYS A 41 -5.06 25.52 8.85
CA CYS A 41 -5.11 26.52 9.90
C CYS A 41 -4.15 26.22 11.07
N GLU A 42 -3.24 25.25 10.93
CA GLU A 42 -2.16 24.99 11.89
C GLU A 42 -0.82 25.62 11.45
N ASP A 43 0.08 25.77 12.43
CA ASP A 43 1.41 26.36 12.23
C ASP A 43 2.28 25.40 11.38
N PRO A 44 3.06 25.86 10.38
CA PRO A 44 3.88 25.02 9.50
C PRO A 44 4.93 24.09 10.14
N ALA A 45 5.04 24.06 11.47
CA ALA A 45 5.93 23.17 12.21
C ALA A 45 5.60 21.65 12.07
N GLU A 46 4.54 21.28 11.33
CA GLU A 46 4.14 19.88 11.08
C GLU A 46 4.93 19.13 10.00
N SER A 47 6.02 19.70 9.47
CA SER A 47 6.87 19.05 8.44
C SER A 47 7.33 17.64 8.85
N ASP A 48 7.57 17.40 10.14
CA ASP A 48 8.04 16.09 10.64
C ASP A 48 6.97 15.00 10.59
N ILE A 49 5.68 15.36 10.73
CA ILE A 49 4.59 14.38 10.75
C ILE A 49 4.27 13.90 9.32
N MET A 50 4.41 14.78 8.32
CA MET A 50 4.31 14.39 6.91
C MET A 50 5.38 13.36 6.55
N LEU A 51 6.62 13.53 7.02
CA LEU A 51 7.69 12.54 6.83
C LEU A 51 7.33 11.19 7.46
N LEU A 52 6.76 11.18 8.68
CA LEU A 52 6.30 9.94 9.32
C LEU A 52 5.17 9.24 8.53
N ALA A 53 4.25 10.00 7.93
CA ALA A 53 3.21 9.45 7.07
C ALA A 53 3.82 8.84 5.78
N LEU A 54 4.80 9.52 5.17
CA LEU A 54 5.53 8.99 4.01
C LEU A 54 6.25 7.67 4.34
N GLU A 55 6.94 7.61 5.47
CA GLU A 55 7.61 6.38 5.94
C GLU A 55 6.62 5.24 6.15
N TYR A 56 5.47 5.51 6.78
CA TYR A 56 4.42 4.51 6.97
C TYR A 56 3.91 3.97 5.62
N ILE A 57 3.64 4.86 4.66
CA ILE A 57 3.17 4.47 3.33
C ILE A 57 4.22 3.62 2.61
N ARG A 58 5.49 4.02 2.69
CA ARG A 58 6.61 3.26 2.14
C ARG A 58 6.69 1.85 2.71
N ILE A 59 6.55 1.69 4.03
CA ILE A 59 6.50 0.37 4.68
C ILE A 59 5.31 -0.44 4.16
N GLY A 60 4.12 0.16 4.04
CA GLY A 60 2.93 -0.50 3.50
C GLY A 60 3.10 -0.96 2.05
N ILE A 61 3.77 -0.15 1.23
CA ILE A 61 4.09 -0.48 -0.15
C ILE A 61 5.14 -1.63 -0.23
N LYS A 62 6.17 -1.62 0.63
CA LYS A 62 7.13 -2.73 0.78
C LYS A 62 6.44 -4.02 1.19
N LEU A 63 5.57 -3.93 2.19
CA LEU A 63 4.80 -5.07 2.70
C LEU A 63 3.92 -5.69 1.60
N ARG A 64 3.26 -4.85 0.80
CA ARG A 64 2.52 -5.26 -0.41
C ARG A 64 3.38 -6.06 -1.38
N PHE A 65 4.62 -5.65 -1.63
CA PHE A 65 5.55 -6.36 -2.50
C PHE A 65 5.86 -7.75 -1.97
N TYR A 66 6.32 -7.84 -0.72
CA TYR A 66 6.74 -9.11 -0.14
C TYR A 66 5.59 -10.11 0.03
N ILE A 67 4.39 -9.64 0.40
CA ILE A 67 3.20 -10.51 0.46
C ILE A 67 2.83 -11.05 -0.92
N GLN A 68 2.92 -10.24 -1.98
CA GLN A 68 2.66 -10.74 -3.33
C GLN A 68 3.73 -11.71 -3.80
N ARG A 69 5.00 -11.47 -3.45
CA ARG A 69 6.10 -12.40 -3.75
C ARG A 69 5.94 -13.73 -3.00
N GLU A 70 5.52 -13.72 -1.73
CA GLU A 70 5.19 -14.93 -0.97
C GLU A 70 4.15 -15.79 -1.72
N VAL A 71 3.07 -15.16 -2.18
CA VAL A 71 1.97 -15.83 -2.89
C VAL A 71 2.44 -16.34 -4.26
N TYR A 72 3.24 -15.54 -4.97
CA TYR A 72 3.83 -15.93 -6.25
C TYR A 72 4.68 -17.19 -6.13
N LEU A 73 5.61 -17.21 -5.16
CA LEU A 73 6.50 -18.35 -4.93
C LEU A 73 5.73 -19.60 -4.51
N GLN A 74 4.72 -19.45 -3.66
CA GLN A 74 3.83 -20.56 -3.30
C GLN A 74 3.14 -21.14 -4.53
N ALA A 75 2.54 -20.31 -5.38
CA ALA A 75 1.83 -20.78 -6.55
C ALA A 75 2.77 -21.39 -7.61
N LYS A 76 3.99 -20.86 -7.81
CA LYS A 76 4.99 -21.47 -8.69
C LYS A 76 5.42 -22.86 -8.17
N HIS A 77 5.64 -22.98 -6.86
CA HIS A 77 5.90 -24.26 -6.22
C HIS A 77 4.75 -25.25 -6.47
N ASP A 78 3.50 -24.81 -6.29
CA ASP A 78 2.33 -25.70 -6.42
C ASP A 78 2.12 -26.17 -7.86
N ILE A 79 2.37 -25.31 -8.85
CA ILE A 79 2.37 -25.67 -10.28
C ILE A 79 3.40 -26.77 -10.56
N LEU A 80 4.64 -26.63 -10.06
CA LEU A 80 5.69 -27.64 -10.25
C LEU A 80 5.36 -28.94 -9.51
N TYR A 81 4.79 -28.85 -8.31
CA TYR A 81 4.34 -30.02 -7.54
C TYR A 81 3.28 -30.80 -8.31
N GLU A 82 2.28 -30.13 -8.90
CA GLU A 82 1.27 -30.76 -9.74
C GLU A 82 1.88 -31.41 -10.99
N GLN A 83 2.83 -30.74 -11.65
CA GLN A 83 3.53 -31.30 -12.82
C GLN A 83 4.31 -32.57 -12.49
N LEU A 84 5.01 -32.61 -11.34
CA LEU A 84 5.69 -33.81 -10.85
C LEU A 84 4.75 -34.99 -10.58
N HIS A 85 3.53 -34.71 -10.10
CA HIS A 85 2.53 -35.76 -9.87
C HIS A 85 1.98 -36.33 -11.17
N VAL A 86 1.87 -35.49 -12.21
CA VAL A 86 1.35 -35.90 -13.52
C VAL A 86 2.40 -36.66 -14.33
N ASP A 87 3.66 -36.23 -14.31
CA ASP A 87 4.76 -36.84 -15.07
C ASP A 87 6.00 -37.09 -14.19
N PRO A 88 5.95 -38.11 -13.30
CA PRO A 88 7.04 -38.40 -12.36
C PRO A 88 8.28 -39.01 -13.03
N SER A 89 8.19 -39.36 -14.32
CA SER A 89 9.32 -39.93 -15.10
C SER A 89 9.93 -38.93 -16.07
N SER A 90 9.50 -37.67 -16.03
CA SER A 90 10.07 -36.60 -16.85
C SER A 90 11.57 -36.47 -16.61
N GLY A 91 12.35 -36.25 -17.68
CA GLY A 91 13.78 -35.90 -17.56
C GLY A 91 14.01 -34.58 -16.79
N ASN A 92 12.95 -33.78 -16.59
CA ASN A 92 13.00 -32.50 -15.89
C ASN A 92 12.77 -32.61 -14.37
N VAL A 93 12.50 -33.80 -13.82
CA VAL A 93 12.18 -34.00 -12.39
C VAL A 93 13.23 -33.38 -11.47
N SER A 94 14.51 -33.60 -11.74
CA SER A 94 15.60 -33.04 -10.92
C SER A 94 15.59 -31.50 -10.91
N THR A 95 15.34 -30.90 -12.07
CA THR A 95 15.23 -29.43 -12.22
C THR A 95 14.03 -28.90 -11.45
N TRP A 96 12.85 -29.49 -11.61
CA TRP A 96 11.64 -29.07 -10.91
C TRP A 96 11.78 -29.19 -9.39
N VAL A 97 12.37 -30.28 -8.88
CA VAL A 97 12.63 -30.45 -7.45
C VAL A 97 13.57 -29.36 -6.93
N THR A 98 14.63 -29.04 -7.68
CA THR A 98 15.58 -27.98 -7.31
C THR A 98 14.92 -26.60 -7.28
N GLU A 99 14.10 -26.27 -8.29
CA GLU A 99 13.34 -25.01 -8.33
C GLU A 99 12.33 -24.91 -7.20
N MET A 100 11.63 -26.00 -6.88
CA MET A 100 10.69 -26.05 -5.78
C MET A 100 11.34 -25.80 -4.43
N GLU A 101 12.51 -26.41 -4.17
CA GLU A 101 13.26 -26.13 -2.93
C GLU A 101 13.76 -24.68 -2.90
N THR A 102 14.22 -24.15 -4.04
CA THR A 102 14.59 -22.72 -4.15
C THR A 102 13.40 -21.81 -3.78
N TYR A 103 12.22 -22.07 -4.33
CA TYR A 103 11.00 -21.31 -3.99
C TYR A 103 10.60 -21.45 -2.53
N ARG A 104 10.80 -22.62 -1.92
CA ARG A 104 10.53 -22.84 -0.48
C ARG A 104 11.48 -22.04 0.40
N GLU A 105 12.76 -22.02 0.06
CA GLU A 105 13.79 -21.28 0.79
C GLU A 105 13.59 -19.76 0.67
N GLU A 106 13.39 -19.26 -0.55
CA GLU A 106 13.04 -17.85 -0.79
C GLU A 106 11.77 -17.47 -0.01
N ARG A 107 10.70 -18.28 -0.10
CA ARG A 107 9.46 -17.98 0.62
C ARG A 107 9.68 -17.94 2.13
N ARG A 108 10.55 -18.79 2.69
CA ARG A 108 10.87 -18.80 4.12
C ARG A 108 11.54 -17.50 4.56
N SER A 109 12.50 -16.98 3.78
CA SER A 109 13.16 -15.71 4.10
C SER A 109 12.20 -14.51 4.04
N LEU A 110 11.19 -14.57 3.16
CA LEU A 110 10.17 -13.53 3.09
C LEU A 110 9.28 -13.46 4.34
N LEU A 111 9.01 -14.58 5.01
CA LEU A 111 8.14 -14.59 6.18
C LEU A 111 8.68 -13.72 7.32
N GLU A 112 9.99 -13.78 7.55
CA GLU A 112 10.66 -12.92 8.54
C GLU A 112 10.59 -11.45 8.14
N THR A 113 10.85 -11.14 6.87
CA THR A 113 10.78 -9.78 6.33
C THR A 113 9.37 -9.18 6.46
N ILE A 114 8.35 -9.95 6.09
CA ILE A 114 6.94 -9.57 6.20
C ILE A 114 6.59 -9.27 7.67
N TRP A 115 6.97 -10.17 8.58
CA TRP A 115 6.68 -9.98 10.01
C TRP A 115 7.37 -8.74 10.59
N ASN A 116 8.63 -8.48 10.21
CA ASN A 116 9.35 -7.29 10.63
C ASN A 116 8.68 -6.00 10.11
N LEU A 117 8.27 -5.98 8.84
CA LEU A 117 7.57 -4.85 8.23
C LEU A 117 6.19 -4.61 8.86
N GLU A 118 5.42 -5.67 9.14
CA GLU A 118 4.14 -5.57 9.86
C GLU A 118 4.35 -4.91 11.22
N ARG A 119 5.36 -5.33 11.98
CA ARG A 119 5.66 -4.69 13.27
C ARG A 119 6.17 -3.27 13.14
N GLU A 120 6.98 -2.98 12.13
CA GLU A 120 7.42 -1.62 11.88
C GLU A 120 6.24 -0.70 11.55
N MET A 121 5.32 -1.14 10.69
CA MET A 121 4.09 -0.42 10.36
C MET A 121 3.27 -0.12 11.61
N GLN A 122 3.11 -1.09 12.52
CA GLN A 122 2.45 -0.87 13.82
C GLN A 122 3.19 0.14 14.69
N ARG A 123 4.53 0.02 14.80
CA ARG A 123 5.34 0.97 15.58
C ARG A 123 5.19 2.39 15.05
N ARG A 124 5.31 2.60 13.74
CA ARG A 124 5.16 3.93 13.11
C ARG A 124 3.80 4.54 13.39
N MET A 125 2.73 3.75 13.32
CA MET A 125 1.38 4.22 13.63
C MET A 125 1.24 4.65 15.11
N ILE A 126 1.81 3.88 16.04
CA ILE A 126 1.75 4.18 17.48
C ILE A 126 2.60 5.41 17.82
N THR A 127 3.80 5.53 17.23
CA THR A 127 4.74 6.64 17.51
C THR A 127 4.38 7.93 16.77
N MET A 128 3.48 7.88 15.79
CA MET A 128 3.00 9.09 15.12
C MET A 128 2.33 10.02 16.16
N PRO A 129 2.75 11.30 16.26
CA PRO A 129 2.16 12.24 17.20
C PRO A 129 0.65 12.37 17.00
N ASP A 130 -0.09 12.48 18.10
CA ASP A 130 -1.51 12.80 18.03
C ASP A 130 -1.68 14.23 17.53
N GLY A 131 -2.54 14.39 16.53
CA GLY A 131 -2.71 15.65 15.81
C GLY A 131 -3.64 15.50 14.63
N ILE A 132 -3.84 16.59 13.89
CA ILE A 132 -4.80 16.65 12.80
C ILE A 132 -4.39 15.72 11.67
N LEU A 133 -3.10 15.71 11.31
CA LEU A 133 -2.58 14.83 10.27
C LEU A 133 -2.74 13.34 10.62
N LYS A 134 -2.49 12.92 11.87
CA LYS A 134 -2.75 11.54 12.30
C LYS A 134 -4.23 11.20 12.21
N ARG A 135 -5.14 12.12 12.58
CA ARG A 135 -6.58 11.89 12.42
C ARG A 135 -6.99 11.73 10.96
N ILE A 136 -6.49 12.60 10.08
CA ILE A 136 -6.67 12.52 8.61
C ILE A 136 -6.24 11.15 8.13
N PHE A 137 -5.00 10.77 8.45
CA PHE A 137 -4.37 9.55 7.99
C PHE A 137 -5.09 8.30 8.49
N CYS A 138 -5.36 8.20 9.80
CA CYS A 138 -6.05 7.06 10.38
C CYS A 138 -7.50 6.93 9.86
N ALA A 139 -8.24 8.02 9.76
CA ALA A 139 -9.61 7.99 9.24
C ALA A 139 -9.65 7.54 7.78
N HIS A 140 -8.61 7.88 7.03
CA HIS A 140 -8.42 7.46 5.66
C HIS A 140 -8.08 5.97 5.55
N GLN A 141 -7.07 5.50 6.28
CA GLN A 141 -6.63 4.09 6.28
C GLN A 141 -7.69 3.12 6.81
N ARG A 142 -8.59 3.56 7.69
CA ARG A 142 -9.72 2.74 8.20
C ARG A 142 -10.77 2.42 7.14
N ARG A 143 -10.76 3.09 5.99
CA ARG A 143 -11.70 2.77 4.91
C ARG A 143 -11.26 1.50 4.19
N ASP A 144 -12.08 0.46 4.24
CA ASP A 144 -11.82 -0.83 3.59
C ASP A 144 -11.44 -0.75 2.10
N ASN A 145 -11.79 0.34 1.42
CA ASN A 145 -11.55 0.54 -0.01
C ASN A 145 -10.67 1.76 -0.31
N TRP A 146 -9.91 2.27 0.66
CA TRP A 146 -9.04 3.44 0.46
C TRP A 146 -8.07 3.23 -0.71
N TYR A 147 -7.50 2.03 -0.79
CA TYR A 147 -6.54 1.63 -1.82
C TYR A 147 -7.20 1.47 -3.20
N LEU A 148 -8.53 1.59 -3.32
CA LEU A 148 -9.28 1.52 -4.58
C LEU A 148 -9.72 2.90 -5.08
N SER A 149 -9.08 3.97 -4.63
CA SER A 149 -9.32 5.32 -5.15
C SER A 149 -9.19 5.36 -6.67
N ALA A 150 -9.89 6.30 -7.31
CA ALA A 150 -9.86 6.43 -8.77
C ALA A 150 -8.43 6.64 -9.28
N TRP A 151 -7.64 7.43 -8.57
CA TRP A 151 -6.24 7.71 -8.91
C TRP A 151 -5.36 6.47 -8.78
N LEU A 152 -5.40 5.75 -7.65
CA LEU A 152 -4.59 4.53 -7.43
C LEU A 152 -4.93 3.42 -8.44
N ARG A 153 -6.21 3.30 -8.79
CA ARG A 153 -6.65 2.37 -9.84
C ARG A 153 -6.12 2.75 -11.21
N ALA A 154 -6.13 4.05 -11.53
CA ALA A 154 -5.59 4.55 -12.79
C ALA A 154 -4.07 4.35 -12.87
N GLU A 155 -3.34 4.59 -11.78
CA GLU A 155 -1.92 4.32 -11.64
C GLU A 155 -1.63 2.82 -11.89
N CYS A 156 -2.31 1.93 -11.16
CA CYS A 156 -2.18 0.49 -11.35
C CYS A 156 -2.49 0.06 -12.79
N ALA A 157 -3.49 0.65 -13.45
CA ALA A 157 -3.83 0.35 -14.83
C ALA A 157 -2.75 0.83 -15.82
N LYS A 158 -2.22 2.05 -15.63
CA LYS A 158 -1.14 2.62 -16.46
C LYS A 158 0.14 1.81 -16.36
N SER A 159 0.46 1.25 -15.20
CA SER A 159 1.59 0.33 -15.01
C SER A 159 1.34 -1.09 -15.56
N GLY A 160 0.28 -1.31 -16.33
CA GLY A 160 -0.06 -2.62 -16.90
C GLY A 160 -0.71 -3.59 -15.90
N GLY A 161 -1.16 -3.10 -14.74
CA GLY A 161 -1.73 -3.90 -13.67
C GLY A 161 -3.21 -4.29 -13.83
N CYS A 162 -3.70 -5.06 -12.87
CA CYS A 162 -5.04 -5.67 -12.91
C CYS A 162 -6.21 -4.68 -12.89
N CYS A 163 -6.00 -3.41 -12.50
CA CYS A 163 -7.08 -2.41 -12.46
C CYS A 163 -7.58 -1.98 -13.84
N GLY A 164 -6.79 -2.18 -14.89
CA GLY A 164 -7.22 -2.00 -16.28
C GLY A 164 -7.99 -3.22 -16.85
N ARG A 165 -8.25 -4.26 -16.04
CA ARG A 165 -8.80 -5.55 -16.49
C ARG A 165 -9.98 -6.00 -15.61
N LYS A 166 -10.66 -7.07 -16.05
CA LYS A 166 -11.81 -7.67 -15.36
C LYS A 166 -11.45 -8.73 -14.30
N CYS A 167 -10.18 -9.12 -14.17
CA CYS A 167 -9.74 -10.20 -13.26
C CYS A 167 -9.98 -9.90 -11.77
N GLY A 168 -10.04 -8.61 -11.39
CA GLY A 168 -10.42 -8.19 -10.04
C GLY A 168 -9.40 -8.52 -8.94
N CYS A 169 -8.16 -8.91 -9.28
CA CYS A 169 -7.14 -9.32 -8.30
C CYS A 169 -6.89 -8.28 -7.21
N CYS A 170 -6.94 -6.97 -7.52
CA CYS A 170 -6.70 -5.93 -6.53
C CYS A 170 -7.79 -5.85 -5.45
N LYS A 171 -9.00 -6.37 -5.70
CA LYS A 171 -10.11 -6.33 -4.72
C LYS A 171 -10.09 -7.51 -3.74
N LYS A 172 -9.29 -8.54 -4.03
CA LYS A 172 -9.25 -9.79 -3.27
C LYS A 172 -8.07 -9.77 -2.29
N PRO A 173 -8.20 -10.42 -1.12
CA PRO A 173 -7.04 -10.76 -0.31
C PRO A 173 -6.02 -11.56 -1.12
N ARG A 174 -4.73 -11.36 -0.82
CA ARG A 174 -3.66 -12.07 -1.55
C ARG A 174 -3.53 -13.52 -1.12
N ASN A 175 -3.76 -13.79 0.17
CA ASN A 175 -3.87 -15.15 0.70
C ASN A 175 -4.74 -15.15 1.97
N ASN A 176 -5.16 -16.34 2.40
CA ASN A 176 -6.00 -16.52 3.57
C ASN A 176 -5.29 -16.22 4.89
N LYS A 177 -3.95 -16.25 4.93
CA LYS A 177 -3.16 -15.90 6.12
C LYS A 177 -3.18 -14.40 6.40
N ARG A 178 -3.50 -13.60 5.39
CA ARG A 178 -3.39 -12.14 5.37
C ARG A 178 -4.65 -11.50 4.76
N PRO A 179 -5.84 -11.72 5.37
CA PRO A 179 -7.12 -11.30 4.79
C PRO A 179 -7.26 -9.78 4.64
N ASP A 180 -6.57 -9.03 5.48
CA ASP A 180 -6.61 -7.56 5.52
C ASP A 180 -5.65 -6.92 4.51
N HIS A 181 -4.73 -7.70 3.94
CA HIS A 181 -3.74 -7.22 2.97
C HIS A 181 -4.31 -7.26 1.55
N ARG A 182 -5.18 -6.27 1.26
CA ARG A 182 -5.69 -5.99 -0.09
C ARG A 182 -4.95 -4.81 -0.70
N SER A 183 -4.54 -4.92 -1.95
CA SER A 183 -3.66 -3.92 -2.56
C SER A 183 -3.65 -3.98 -4.08
N HIS A 184 -3.07 -2.98 -4.73
CA HIS A 184 -2.70 -3.05 -6.15
C HIS A 184 -1.59 -4.06 -6.43
N CYS A 185 -1.51 -4.53 -7.68
CA CYS A 185 -0.56 -5.55 -8.09
C CYS A 185 0.86 -4.97 -8.22
N THR A 186 1.83 -5.79 -7.86
CA THR A 186 3.25 -5.59 -8.21
C THR A 186 3.60 -6.53 -9.36
N SER A 187 4.86 -6.55 -9.78
CA SER A 187 5.33 -7.44 -10.85
C SER A 187 5.21 -8.93 -10.47
N ALA A 188 5.10 -9.24 -9.16
CA ALA A 188 4.87 -10.59 -8.62
C ALA A 188 3.40 -11.06 -8.70
N CYS A 189 2.50 -10.34 -9.38
CA CYS A 189 1.14 -10.83 -9.60
C CYS A 189 1.10 -11.83 -10.77
N LEU A 190 0.80 -13.11 -10.50
CA LEU A 190 0.69 -14.15 -11.54
C LEU A 190 -0.28 -13.78 -12.67
N CYS A 191 -1.45 -13.22 -12.36
CA CYS A 191 -2.38 -12.76 -13.39
C CYS A 191 -1.79 -11.63 -14.27
N CYS A 192 -0.95 -10.75 -13.71
CA CYS A 192 -0.24 -9.76 -14.52
C CYS A 192 0.87 -10.42 -15.35
N GLU A 193 1.58 -11.41 -14.79
CA GLU A 193 2.62 -12.18 -15.49
C GLU A 193 2.05 -12.92 -16.71
N GLU A 194 0.94 -13.64 -16.55
CA GLU A 194 0.27 -14.38 -17.63
C GLU A 194 -0.11 -13.45 -18.80
N VAL A 195 -0.73 -12.31 -18.49
CA VAL A 195 -1.11 -11.31 -19.51
C VAL A 195 0.11 -10.70 -20.18
N ARG A 196 1.19 -10.49 -19.42
CA ARG A 196 2.45 -9.91 -19.90
C ARG A 196 3.26 -10.90 -20.73
N GLY A 197 3.11 -12.21 -20.50
CA GLY A 197 3.73 -13.28 -21.31
C GLY A 197 5.19 -13.60 -20.98
N TYR A 198 5.76 -13.02 -19.93
CA TYR A 198 7.13 -13.29 -19.48
C TYR A 198 7.27 -13.01 -17.98
N THR A 199 8.28 -13.55 -17.32
CA THR A 199 8.59 -13.24 -15.91
C THR A 199 9.52 -12.03 -15.80
N ILE A 200 9.24 -11.14 -14.85
CA ILE A 200 10.20 -10.09 -14.45
C ILE A 200 10.98 -10.66 -13.27
N ASN A 201 12.30 -10.73 -13.42
CA ASN A 201 13.16 -11.11 -12.31
C ASN A 201 13.35 -9.88 -11.41
N ILE A 202 12.92 -10.00 -10.16
CA ILE A 202 12.94 -8.92 -9.18
C ILE A 202 13.72 -9.45 -7.99
N ASP A 203 14.87 -8.86 -7.76
CA ASP A 203 15.75 -9.14 -6.64
C ASP A 203 15.29 -8.46 -5.35
N ASN A 204 14.75 -7.23 -5.46
CA ASN A 204 14.27 -6.47 -4.31
C ASN A 204 13.12 -5.51 -4.68
N TYR A 205 12.51 -4.96 -3.64
CA TYR A 205 11.39 -4.04 -3.72
C TYR A 205 11.69 -2.79 -4.58
N GLU A 206 12.88 -2.21 -4.42
CA GLU A 206 13.30 -0.98 -5.08
C GLU A 206 13.41 -1.14 -6.61
N ASN A 207 13.59 -2.38 -7.09
CA ASN A 207 13.76 -2.72 -8.50
C ASN A 207 12.46 -3.17 -9.20
N ASP A 208 11.31 -3.21 -8.49
CA ASP A 208 10.04 -3.62 -9.11
C ASP A 208 9.47 -2.50 -10.01
N PRO A 209 9.36 -2.71 -11.34
CA PRO A 209 8.90 -1.68 -12.27
C PRO A 209 7.42 -1.32 -12.15
N MET A 210 6.62 -2.10 -11.40
CA MET A 210 5.22 -1.82 -11.13
C MET A 210 5.03 -1.00 -9.84
N ILE A 211 6.10 -0.70 -9.11
CA ILE A 211 6.03 0.07 -7.87
C ILE A 211 6.35 1.53 -8.14
N THR A 212 5.39 2.38 -7.80
CA THR A 212 5.49 3.84 -7.87
C THR A 212 5.55 4.41 -6.44
N ASP A 213 6.74 4.31 -5.84
CA ASP A 213 7.03 4.89 -4.52
C ASP A 213 7.80 6.20 -4.69
N ILE A 214 7.23 7.31 -4.23
CA ILE A 214 7.87 8.63 -4.26
C ILE A 214 9.20 8.61 -3.50
N GLY A 215 9.32 7.82 -2.43
CA GLY A 215 10.57 7.66 -1.68
C GLY A 215 11.66 6.91 -2.46
N VAL A 216 11.31 6.14 -3.49
CA VAL A 216 12.25 5.46 -4.40
C VAL A 216 12.55 6.33 -5.62
N ILE A 217 11.53 6.98 -6.18
CA ILE A 217 11.67 7.84 -7.37
C ILE A 217 12.49 9.10 -7.05
N GLY A 218 12.28 9.68 -5.86
CA GLY A 218 12.82 10.97 -5.45
C GLY A 218 11.77 12.07 -5.62
N VAL A 219 11.56 12.86 -4.55
CA VAL A 219 10.57 13.95 -4.52
C VAL A 219 10.87 15.06 -5.54
N ASP A 220 12.13 15.20 -5.93
CA ASP A 220 12.64 16.14 -6.94
C ASP A 220 12.32 15.71 -8.38
N LYS A 221 11.99 14.43 -8.59
CA LYS A 221 11.76 13.85 -9.92
C LYS A 221 10.28 13.69 -10.29
N ILE A 222 9.37 14.05 -9.39
CA ILE A 222 7.93 13.99 -9.64
C ILE A 222 7.38 15.39 -9.91
N SER A 223 6.34 15.49 -10.74
CA SER A 223 5.64 16.77 -10.89
C SER A 223 4.88 17.13 -9.62
N GLU A 224 4.72 18.42 -9.36
CA GLU A 224 3.92 18.91 -8.22
C GLU A 224 2.49 18.37 -8.25
N SER A 225 1.89 18.27 -9.45
CA SER A 225 0.58 17.65 -9.66
C SER A 225 0.54 16.18 -9.23
N TYR A 226 1.57 15.41 -9.57
CA TYR A 226 1.66 14.01 -9.18
C TYR A 226 1.82 13.86 -7.67
N GLY A 227 2.71 14.64 -7.05
CA GLY A 227 2.89 14.65 -5.60
C GLY A 227 1.60 15.01 -4.86
N THR A 228 0.86 15.99 -5.37
CA THR A 228 -0.44 16.39 -4.82
C THR A 228 -1.46 15.26 -4.93
N ASP A 229 -1.59 14.65 -6.10
CA ASP A 229 -2.52 13.53 -6.29
C ASP A 229 -2.15 12.32 -5.44
N TRP A 230 -0.85 12.02 -5.31
CA TRP A 230 -0.37 10.94 -4.48
C TRP A 230 -0.64 11.21 -3.00
N ALA A 231 -0.40 12.43 -2.50
CA ALA A 231 -0.69 12.81 -1.13
C ALA A 231 -2.19 12.76 -0.88
N ASN A 232 -2.98 13.25 -1.84
CA ASN A 232 -4.43 13.11 -1.84
C ASN A 232 -4.81 11.65 -1.69
N ALA A 233 -4.23 10.75 -2.51
CA ALA A 233 -4.45 9.31 -2.67
C ALA A 233 -3.99 8.40 -1.50
N TYR A 234 -2.89 8.71 -0.84
CA TYR A 234 -2.35 7.86 0.23
C TYR A 234 -2.53 8.45 1.63
N ILE A 235 -2.56 9.77 1.75
CA ILE A 235 -2.58 10.46 3.06
C ILE A 235 -3.95 11.08 3.32
N LEU A 236 -4.44 11.93 2.42
CA LEU A 236 -5.52 12.86 2.72
C LEU A 236 -6.92 12.27 2.49
N GLY A 237 -7.07 11.27 1.63
CA GLY A 237 -8.37 10.64 1.39
C GLY A 237 -9.36 11.50 0.57
N ILE A 238 -8.87 12.44 -0.23
CA ILE A 238 -9.70 13.36 -1.02
C ILE A 238 -9.69 12.93 -2.48
N TRP A 239 -10.76 12.29 -2.94
CA TRP A 239 -10.96 11.91 -4.34
C TRP A 239 -12.42 11.59 -4.63
#